data_AF-A0A1L9RTI5-F1
#
_entry.id   AF-A0A1L9RTI5-F1
#
_cell.length_a   1.000
_cell.length_b   1.000
_cell.length_c   1.000
_cell.angle_alpha   90.00
_cell.angle_beta   90.00
_cell.angle_gamma   90.00
#
_symmetry.space_group_name_H-M   'P 1'
#
loop_
_entity.id
_entity.type
_entity.pdbx_description
1 polymer ?
#
loop_
_entity_poly.entity_id
_entity_poly.type
_entity_poly.pdbx_seq_one_letter_code
_entity_poly.pdbx_strand_id
1 'polypeptide(L)'
;MSEYLHHLCETLYDEMTIKSTKLAQDPLWNSLTTSPTPILQLNPQPDSLFLASLLREYPSLHGGVYGQAQIIEKVRPSFTSHGRFADLSHRVTAENVVIGDLMKGVPVGVYVVVGAGGQGVE
;
A
#
# COMPACT_ATOMS: atom_id res chain seq x y z
N MET A 1 0.19 -21.08 -7.79
CA MET A 1 -0.03 -19.72 -7.25
C MET A 1 -1.17 -19.07 -8.03
N SER A 2 -2.44 -19.44 -7.80
CA SER A 2 -3.53 -18.90 -8.64
C SER A 2 -4.92 -18.84 -8.00
N GLU A 3 -5.24 -19.60 -6.96
CA GLU A 3 -6.59 -19.55 -6.36
C GLU A 3 -6.65 -18.72 -5.06
N TYR A 4 -5.53 -18.69 -4.31
CA TYR A 4 -5.48 -18.04 -2.99
C TYR A 4 -5.51 -16.50 -3.06
N LEU A 5 -4.88 -15.92 -4.07
CA LEU A 5 -4.92 -14.46 -4.29
C LEU A 5 -6.29 -14.00 -4.81
N HIS A 6 -6.98 -14.86 -5.57
CA HIS A 6 -8.31 -14.56 -6.10
C HIS A 6 -9.36 -14.57 -4.99
N HIS A 7 -9.26 -15.55 -4.07
CA HIS A 7 -10.15 -15.62 -2.90
C HIS A 7 -9.95 -14.44 -1.96
N LEU A 8 -8.72 -13.95 -1.80
CA LEU A 8 -8.43 -12.77 -0.99
C LEU A 8 -9.09 -11.50 -1.55
N CYS A 9 -9.11 -11.34 -2.88
CA CYS A 9 -9.86 -10.24 -3.51
C CYS A 9 -11.36 -10.34 -3.20
N GLU A 10 -11.97 -11.53 -3.29
CA GLU A 10 -13.41 -11.72 -3.03
C GLU A 10 -13.79 -11.51 -1.56
N THR A 11 -13.01 -12.02 -0.60
CA THR A 11 -13.28 -11.82 0.84
C THR A 11 -13.12 -10.36 1.25
N LEU A 12 -12.24 -9.62 0.56
CA LEU A 12 -12.07 -8.18 0.78
C LEU A 12 -13.26 -7.36 0.24
N TYR A 13 -14.05 -7.83 -0.73
CA TYR A 13 -15.19 -7.06 -1.22
C TYR A 13 -16.45 -7.18 -0.34
N ASP A 14 -16.68 -8.31 0.33
CA ASP A 14 -17.93 -8.54 1.09
C ASP A 14 -17.88 -8.07 2.56
N GLU A 15 -16.70 -7.93 3.18
CA GLU A 15 -16.57 -7.57 4.61
C GLU A 15 -15.77 -6.28 4.91
N MET A 16 -15.36 -5.48 3.91
CA MET A 16 -14.39 -4.39 4.11
C MET A 16 -14.93 -3.11 4.79
N THR A 17 -15.13 -3.22 6.11
CA THR A 17 -14.49 -2.25 7.02
C THR A 17 -13.49 -3.01 7.90
N ILE A 18 -12.55 -3.73 7.29
CA ILE A 18 -11.37 -4.17 8.03
C ILE A 18 -10.60 -2.91 8.39
N LYS A 19 -10.60 -2.53 9.68
CA LYS A 19 -9.75 -1.44 10.17
C LYS A 19 -8.34 -1.72 9.70
N SER A 20 -7.70 -0.71 9.12
CA SER A 20 -6.33 -0.76 8.56
C SER A 20 -5.32 -1.45 9.50
N THR A 21 -5.49 -1.39 10.82
CA THR A 21 -4.66 -2.11 11.77
C THR A 21 -4.81 -3.63 11.74
N LYS A 22 -6.01 -4.18 11.56
CA LYS A 22 -6.23 -5.63 11.46
C LYS A 22 -5.70 -6.21 10.15
N LEU A 23 -5.91 -5.51 9.04
CA LEU A 23 -5.38 -5.93 7.74
C LEU A 23 -3.86 -5.94 7.76
N ALA A 24 -3.22 -4.98 8.42
CA ALA A 24 -1.78 -4.93 8.56
C ALA A 24 -1.19 -6.07 9.42
N GLN A 25 -2.01 -6.85 10.14
CA GLN A 25 -1.57 -7.97 10.97
C GLN A 25 -1.88 -9.34 10.34
N ASP A 26 -2.44 -9.35 9.13
CA ASP A 26 -2.87 -10.59 8.49
C ASP A 26 -1.67 -11.48 8.11
N PRO A 27 -1.64 -12.77 8.51
CA PRO A 27 -0.53 -13.66 8.19
C PRO A 27 -0.29 -13.85 6.69
N LEU A 28 -1.21 -13.44 5.80
CA LEU A 28 -1.01 -13.45 4.35
C LEU A 28 0.27 -12.72 3.93
N TRP A 29 0.64 -11.65 4.62
CA TRP A 29 1.82 -10.85 4.29
C TRP A 29 3.13 -11.62 4.50
N ASN A 30 3.14 -12.62 5.39
CA ASN A 30 4.31 -13.47 5.61
C ASN A 30 4.75 -14.19 4.34
N SER A 31 3.80 -14.55 3.47
CA SER A 31 4.12 -15.20 2.19
C SER A 31 4.89 -14.30 1.22
N LEU A 32 4.79 -12.98 1.39
CA LEU A 32 5.43 -11.98 0.55
C LEU A 32 6.80 -11.54 1.07
N THR A 33 7.16 -11.92 2.31
CA THR A 33 8.43 -11.51 2.96
C THR A 33 9.69 -12.06 2.29
N THR A 34 9.55 -13.05 1.41
CA THR A 34 10.65 -13.64 0.63
C THR A 34 10.73 -13.06 -0.80
N SER A 35 9.75 -12.24 -1.19
CA SER A 35 9.70 -11.63 -2.52
C SER A 35 10.52 -10.34 -2.55
N PRO A 36 11.38 -10.14 -3.58
CA PRO A 36 12.07 -8.86 -3.77
C PRO A 36 11.14 -7.77 -4.32
N THR A 37 9.93 -8.13 -4.77
CA THR A 37 8.98 -7.21 -5.40
C THR A 37 8.37 -6.27 -4.35
N PRO A 38 8.46 -4.94 -4.52
CA PRO A 38 7.85 -4.00 -3.59
C PRO A 38 6.32 -4.07 -3.65
N ILE A 39 5.68 -3.89 -2.49
CA ILE A 39 4.23 -3.73 -2.39
C ILE A 39 3.87 -2.28 -2.70
N LEU A 40 3.03 -2.05 -3.71
CA LEU A 40 2.60 -0.72 -4.11
C LEU A 40 1.22 -0.39 -3.58
N GLN A 41 1.10 0.64 -2.73
CA GLN A 41 -0.21 1.19 -2.36
C GLN A 41 -0.71 2.07 -3.51
N LEU A 42 -1.88 1.71 -4.05
CA LEU A 42 -2.55 2.47 -5.11
C LEU A 42 -3.37 3.61 -4.49
N ASN A 43 -3.34 4.78 -5.14
CA ASN A 43 -4.03 6.00 -4.68
C ASN A 43 -3.77 6.31 -3.20
N PRO A 44 -2.51 6.54 -2.80
CA PRO A 44 -2.20 6.84 -1.41
C PRO A 44 -2.90 8.12 -0.93
N GLN A 45 -3.26 8.16 0.35
CA GLN A 45 -3.67 9.42 0.99
C GLN A 45 -2.41 10.08 1.57
N PRO A 46 -2.11 11.37 1.25
CA PRO A 46 -0.91 12.05 1.74
C PRO A 46 -0.73 11.99 3.25
N ASP A 47 -1.85 12.07 3.98
CA ASP A 47 -1.83 12.10 5.43
C ASP A 47 -1.95 10.71 6.10
N SER A 48 -2.33 9.67 5.34
CA SER A 48 -2.60 8.35 5.89
C SER A 48 -2.22 7.25 4.90
N LEU A 49 -1.10 6.59 5.18
CA LEU A 49 -0.58 5.50 4.37
C LEU A 49 -0.69 4.19 5.15
N PHE A 50 -1.62 3.33 4.74
CA PHE A 50 -1.69 1.94 5.23
C PHE A 50 -0.36 1.21 5.02
N LEU A 51 0.31 1.48 3.89
CA LEU A 51 1.64 0.98 3.60
C LEU A 51 2.63 1.23 4.74
N ALA A 52 2.57 2.40 5.39
CA ALA A 52 3.49 2.71 6.48
C ALA A 52 3.29 1.77 7.67
N SER A 53 2.03 1.48 8.02
CA SER A 53 1.71 0.50 9.08
C SER A 53 2.15 -0.91 8.69
N LEU A 54 1.87 -1.32 7.45
CA LEU A 54 2.24 -2.64 6.95
C LEU A 54 3.75 -2.87 6.99
N LEU A 55 4.54 -1.89 6.54
CA LEU A 55 5.99 -2.00 6.57
C LEU A 55 6.52 -2.03 8.01
N ARG A 56 5.89 -1.34 8.96
CA ARG A 56 6.31 -1.40 10.37
C ARG A 56 6.06 -2.76 11.00
N GLU A 57 4.95 -3.41 10.63
CA GLU A 57 4.62 -4.75 11.14
C GLU A 57 5.52 -5.84 10.53
N TYR A 58 5.90 -5.71 9.25
CA TYR A 58 6.74 -6.68 8.54
C TYR A 58 8.07 -6.05 8.08
N PRO A 59 9.15 -6.14 8.89
CA PRO A 59 10.42 -5.47 8.62
C PRO A 59 11.10 -5.87 7.30
N SER A 60 10.85 -7.09 6.81
CA SER A 60 11.42 -7.61 5.56
C SER A 60 10.71 -7.12 4.30
N LEU A 61 9.53 -6.53 4.41
CA LEU A 61 8.81 -5.99 3.26
C LEU A 61 9.42 -4.66 2.81
N HIS A 62 9.43 -4.47 1.50
CA HIS A 62 9.67 -3.20 0.84
C HIS A 62 8.39 -2.70 0.19
N GLY A 63 8.28 -1.39 0.05
CA GLY A 63 7.04 -0.77 -0.42
C GLY A 63 7.25 0.39 -1.37
N GLY A 64 6.12 0.84 -1.90
CA GLY A 64 6.01 2.00 -2.75
C GLY A 64 4.59 2.50 -2.84
N VAL A 65 4.43 3.62 -3.53
CA VAL A 65 3.14 4.25 -3.78
C VAL A 65 2.98 4.51 -5.26
N TYR A 66 1.76 4.34 -5.76
CA TYR A 66 1.41 4.61 -7.15
C TYR A 66 0.13 5.43 -7.22
N GLY A 67 0.12 6.50 -7.99
CA GLY A 67 -1.07 7.32 -8.16
C GLY A 67 -0.85 8.54 -9.03
N GLN A 68 -1.87 9.38 -9.13
CA GLN A 68 -1.81 10.60 -9.95
C GLN A 68 -0.74 11.58 -9.44
N ALA A 69 -0.18 12.37 -10.36
CA ALA A 69 0.89 13.34 -10.07
C ALA A 69 0.58 14.23 -8.86
N GLN A 70 -0.62 14.84 -8.86
CA GLN A 70 -1.10 15.72 -7.79
C GLN A 70 -1.13 15.10 -6.38
N ILE A 71 -1.21 13.77 -6.29
CA ILE A 71 -1.19 13.04 -5.01
C ILE A 71 0.25 12.68 -4.67
N ILE A 72 0.98 12.09 -5.62
CA ILE A 72 2.32 11.56 -5.39
C ILE A 72 3.33 12.67 -5.08
N GLU A 73 3.17 13.85 -5.68
CA GLU A 73 3.97 15.04 -5.35
C GLU A 73 3.79 15.47 -3.89
N LYS A 74 2.59 15.28 -3.30
CA LYS A 74 2.32 15.55 -1.88
C LYS A 74 2.85 14.45 -0.96
N VAL A 75 2.87 13.21 -1.44
CA VAL A 75 3.32 12.04 -0.65
C VAL A 75 4.84 11.95 -0.61
N ARG A 76 5.53 12.26 -1.71
CA ARG A 76 6.97 12.05 -1.89
C ARG A 76 7.84 12.67 -0.77
N PRO A 77 7.61 13.91 -0.30
CA PRO A 77 8.40 14.50 0.78
C PRO A 77 8.34 13.72 2.09
N SER A 78 7.27 12.95 2.32
CA SER A 78 7.06 12.18 3.54
C SER A 78 8.07 11.05 3.73
N PHE A 79 8.74 10.59 2.68
CA PHE A 79 9.77 9.54 2.74
C PHE A 79 11.21 10.08 2.76
N THR A 80 11.40 11.40 2.87
CA THR A 80 12.73 12.01 3.06
C THR A 80 13.20 11.87 4.50
N SER A 81 14.47 12.19 4.79
CA SER A 81 15.06 12.10 6.14
C SER A 81 14.35 12.96 7.21
N HIS A 82 13.56 13.95 6.79
CA HIS A 82 12.77 14.83 7.68
C HIS A 82 11.25 14.64 7.49
N GLY A 83 10.85 13.67 6.68
CA GLY A 83 9.45 13.39 6.37
C GLY A 83 8.75 12.59 7.47
N ARG A 84 7.42 12.55 7.40
CA ARG A 84 6.56 11.80 8.36
C ARG A 84 6.89 10.30 8.43
N PHE A 85 7.43 9.73 7.36
CA PHE A 85 7.80 8.33 7.21
C PHE A 85 9.31 8.17 6.98
N ALA A 86 10.13 9.06 7.58
CA ALA A 86 11.59 8.98 7.48
C ALA A 86 12.15 7.63 7.94
N ASP A 87 11.50 6.98 8.92
CA ASP A 87 11.82 5.63 9.40
C ASP A 87 11.73 4.56 8.30
N LEU A 88 10.94 4.81 7.25
CA LEU A 88 10.69 3.90 6.14
C LEU A 88 11.46 4.27 4.86
N SER A 89 12.26 5.35 4.88
CA SER A 89 12.98 5.89 3.71
C SER A 89 13.89 4.87 3.01
N HIS A 90 14.46 3.91 3.75
CA HIS A 90 15.29 2.84 3.22
C HIS A 90 14.49 1.68 2.58
N ARG A 91 13.19 1.60 2.86
CA ARG A 91 12.27 0.54 2.38
C ARG A 91 11.25 1.04 1.37
N VAL A 92 11.17 2.36 1.21
CA VAL A 92 10.38 3.05 0.18
C VAL A 92 11.34 3.93 -0.61
N THR A 93 11.95 3.35 -1.64
CA THR A 93 12.90 4.06 -2.50
C THR A 93 12.17 5.09 -3.37
N ALA A 94 12.90 6.11 -3.83
CA ALA A 94 12.34 7.14 -4.72
C ALA A 94 11.78 6.54 -6.03
N GLU A 95 12.36 5.45 -6.51
CA GLU A 95 11.92 4.71 -7.69
C GLU A 95 10.55 4.04 -7.48
N ASN A 96 10.22 3.69 -6.23
CA ASN A 96 8.96 3.09 -5.84
C ASN A 96 7.89 4.14 -5.47
N VAL A 97 8.16 5.44 -5.63
CA VAL A 97 7.20 6.54 -5.46
C VAL A 97 6.78 7.03 -6.85
N VAL A 98 5.84 6.32 -7.45
CA VAL A 98 5.57 6.34 -8.88
C VAL A 98 4.35 7.19 -9.22
N ILE A 99 4.52 8.12 -10.15
CA ILE A 99 3.42 8.84 -10.79
C ILE A 99 2.87 7.97 -11.91
N GLY A 100 1.56 7.79 -11.95
CA GLY A 100 0.90 7.10 -13.03
C GLY A 100 -0.61 7.28 -13.04
N ASP A 101 -1.24 6.65 -14.02
CA ASP A 101 -2.68 6.70 -14.26
C ASP A 101 -3.23 5.28 -14.22
N LEU A 102 -3.98 4.97 -13.16
CA LEU A 102 -4.58 3.65 -12.95
C LEU A 102 -5.48 3.22 -14.12
N MET A 103 -6.11 4.16 -14.82
CA MET A 103 -6.99 3.86 -15.96
C MET A 103 -6.22 3.46 -17.21
N LYS A 104 -4.92 3.80 -17.28
CA LYS A 104 -4.01 3.40 -18.36
C LYS A 104 -3.25 2.11 -18.05
N GLY A 105 -3.27 1.70 -16.78
CA GLY A 105 -2.63 0.50 -16.29
C GLY A 105 -1.83 0.74 -15.02
N VAL A 106 -1.42 -0.36 -14.41
CA VAL A 106 -0.45 -0.40 -13.33
C VAL A 106 0.76 -1.22 -13.78
N PRO A 107 1.93 -1.04 -13.14
CA PRO A 107 3.03 -1.97 -13.32
C PRO A 107 2.62 -3.43 -13.03
N VAL A 108 3.52 -4.38 -13.25
CA VAL A 108 3.34 -5.75 -12.72
C VAL A 108 3.88 -5.79 -11.29
N GLY A 109 3.13 -6.35 -10.36
CA GLY A 109 3.54 -6.38 -8.95
C GLY A 109 2.43 -6.78 -7.97
N VAL A 110 2.70 -6.51 -6.70
CA VAL A 110 1.74 -6.70 -5.60
C VAL A 110 1.17 -5.35 -5.21
N TYR A 111 -0.15 -5.27 -5.10
CA TYR A 111 -0.86 -4.02 -4.87
C TYR A 111 -1.72 -4.07 -3.63
N VAL A 112 -1.80 -2.93 -2.93
CA VAL A 112 -2.82 -2.72 -1.90
C VAL A 112 -3.68 -1.54 -2.30
N VAL A 113 -4.99 -1.74 -2.25
CA VAL A 113 -6.00 -0.70 -2.42
C VAL A 113 -6.68 -0.49 -1.08
N VAL A 114 -6.72 0.75 -0.62
CA VAL A 114 -7.42 1.10 0.61
C VAL A 114 -8.54 2.05 0.24
N GLY A 115 -9.78 1.58 0.38
CA GLY A 115 -10.95 2.44 0.24
C GLY A 115 -11.00 3.48 1.36
N ALA A 116 -11.41 4.70 1.03
CA ALA A 116 -11.92 5.60 2.06
C ALA A 116 -13.19 4.94 2.60
N GLY A 117 -13.19 4.52 3.87
CA GLY A 117 -14.40 3.98 4.49
C GLY A 117 -15.54 4.96 4.26
N GLY A 118 -16.63 4.49 3.63
CA GLY A 118 -17.82 5.29 3.49
C GLY A 118 -18.24 5.76 4.88
N GLN A 119 -18.41 7.06 5.07
CA GLN A 119 -19.27 7.48 6.17
C GLN A 119 -20.63 6.88 5.86
N GLY A 120 -21.12 6.04 6.79
CA GLY A 120 -22.46 5.48 6.69
C GLY A 120 -23.44 6.60 6.37
N VAL A 121 -24.15 6.45 5.26
CA VAL A 121 -25.38 7.20 5.06
C VAL A 121 -26.36 6.51 6.00
N GLU A 122 -26.78 7.21 7.05
CA GLU A 122 -27.92 6.81 7.89
C GLU A 122 -29.17 6.53 7.03
#